data_AF-A0A1Q9P786-F1
#
_entry.id   AF-A0A1Q9P786-F1
#
_cell.length_a   1.000
_cell.length_b   1.000
_cell.length_c   1.000
_cell.angle_alpha   90.00
_cell.angle_beta   90.00
_cell.angle_gamma   90.00
#
_symmetry.space_group_name_H-M   'P 1'
#
loop_
_entity.id
_entity.type
_entity.pdbx_description
1 polymer ?
#
loop_
_entity_poly.entity_id
_entity_poly.type
_entity_poly.pdbx_seq_one_letter_code
_entity_poly.pdbx_strand_id
1 'polypeptide(L)'
;MANVLGWLVSRGNNTEAFVVSSEETFDVIIVGAGCLGVATAYYLQKNSPDKKILLVERTLAAGQANTAMSAAAVRNMFASSTNQLLTDTSIKYFEYVQEELGYDLFFEKTGYLWLLGEEQFNHESVKVWMERMKKSGISHKVYNKEELKAMIPNLNVDFAGDEEAELMNLHEVSYGLFGADCGVLDPTRLVEYYFEEFTKISHVKPRFGVNVEKLLLEADPKLDLPGEPYAWQKKKVNGVVTDKGTIRADVVVLATGTWTNALLDPIGIDSLTKGKKRQLFVIHAEDKEDLQALLDVKGFNELGSIPFTILPSAGVYFRPQLQERGFWIGCGDKVGRAYKYIQNDEDMVPESSYYENSMYPVLSKYFPAFLGARPVNSWAGGYNYSPDRIPFVYLECGVLVVNGASGSGIMKADAMGRIADALYRGEAEAELYGGKKIPSNTLSIKDRDVEVESV
;
A
#
# COMPACT_ATOMS: atom_id res chain seq x y z
N MET A 1 62.89 -29.30 41.79
CA MET A 1 63.56 -28.39 40.83
C MET A 1 63.46 -29.04 39.46
N ALA A 2 62.38 -28.85 38.71
CA ALA A 2 61.88 -27.61 38.09
C ALA A 2 62.52 -27.34 36.72
N ASN A 3 61.63 -27.27 35.73
CA ASN A 3 61.68 -26.48 34.50
C ASN A 3 62.65 -26.90 33.38
N VAL A 4 62.14 -27.64 32.38
CA VAL A 4 62.09 -27.21 30.96
C VAL A 4 61.00 -28.01 30.23
N LEU A 5 59.72 -27.61 30.31
CA LEU A 5 58.65 -28.08 29.39
C LEU A 5 57.40 -27.19 29.48
N GLY A 6 57.61 -25.87 29.52
CA GLY A 6 56.54 -24.87 29.61
C GLY A 6 56.82 -23.68 28.72
N TRP A 7 56.59 -23.82 27.42
CA TRP A 7 56.51 -22.68 26.49
C TRP A 7 55.68 -22.98 25.23
N LEU A 8 54.49 -23.57 25.41
CA LEU A 8 53.48 -23.66 24.33
C LEU A 8 52.03 -23.85 24.82
N VAL A 9 51.71 -23.48 26.06
CA VAL A 9 50.33 -23.45 26.57
C VAL A 9 50.17 -22.24 27.50
N SER A 10 49.73 -21.10 26.94
CA SER A 10 48.89 -20.09 27.61
C SER A 10 48.73 -18.84 26.73
N ARG A 11 47.85 -18.91 25.73
CA ARG A 11 46.99 -17.77 25.41
C ARG A 11 45.57 -18.28 25.53
N GLY A 12 45.03 -18.03 26.72
CA GLY A 12 43.75 -18.53 27.17
C GLY A 12 42.62 -18.07 26.26
N ASN A 13 41.70 -19.01 26.06
CA ASN A 13 40.33 -18.77 25.66
C ASN A 13 39.71 -17.70 26.56
N ASN A 14 39.53 -16.50 26.03
CA ASN A 14 38.34 -15.70 26.33
C ASN A 14 37.31 -15.97 25.23
N THR A 15 36.85 -17.22 25.17
CA THR A 15 35.49 -17.46 24.73
C THR A 15 34.62 -17.06 25.93
N GLU A 16 34.24 -15.79 25.99
CA GLU A 16 32.96 -15.49 26.61
C GLU A 16 31.96 -16.36 25.85
N ALA A 17 31.52 -17.43 26.50
CA ALA A 17 30.37 -18.17 26.07
C ALA A 17 29.25 -17.14 26.06
N PHE A 18 28.95 -16.61 24.88
CA PHE A 18 27.66 -16.00 24.61
C PHE A 18 26.67 -17.05 25.08
N VAL A 19 26.02 -16.76 26.20
CA VAL A 19 24.81 -17.46 26.59
C VAL A 19 23.90 -17.28 25.39
N VAL A 20 23.84 -18.31 24.54
CA VAL A 20 22.84 -18.41 23.49
C VAL A 20 21.53 -18.41 24.27
N SER A 21 20.90 -17.24 24.36
CA SER A 21 19.51 -17.16 24.80
C SER A 21 18.77 -18.18 23.96
N SER A 22 18.04 -19.09 24.61
CA SER A 22 17.28 -20.15 23.93
C SER A 22 16.65 -19.60 22.65
N GLU A 23 17.00 -20.16 21.48
CA GLU A 23 16.42 -19.72 20.21
C GLU A 23 14.90 -19.80 20.33
N GLU A 24 14.23 -18.66 20.26
CA GLU A 24 12.77 -18.62 20.33
C GLU A 24 12.21 -19.07 18.98
N THR A 25 11.30 -20.04 19.05
CA THR A 25 10.65 -20.63 17.87
C THR A 25 9.17 -20.25 17.83
N PHE A 26 8.75 -19.78 16.67
CA PHE A 26 7.37 -19.44 16.34
C PHE A 26 6.87 -20.32 15.20
N ASP A 27 5.56 -20.47 15.04
CA ASP A 27 5.01 -21.11 13.83
C ASP A 27 5.15 -20.15 12.63
N VAL A 28 4.89 -18.86 12.87
CA VAL A 28 4.95 -17.83 11.85
C VAL A 28 5.62 -16.58 12.42
N ILE A 29 6.50 -15.96 11.64
CA ILE A 29 6.95 -14.58 11.88
C ILE A 29 6.50 -13.69 10.74
N ILE A 30 5.88 -12.55 11.06
CA ILE A 30 5.41 -11.55 10.10
C ILE A 30 6.33 -10.35 10.20
N VAL A 31 6.98 -9.99 9.10
CA VAL A 31 7.90 -8.86 9.01
C VAL A 31 7.19 -7.68 8.35
N GLY A 32 7.04 -6.60 9.11
CA GLY A 32 6.37 -5.36 8.73
C GLY A 32 4.96 -5.25 9.33
N ALA A 33 4.72 -4.19 10.08
CA ALA A 33 3.43 -3.84 10.70
C ALA A 33 2.76 -2.65 10.00
N GLY A 34 2.94 -2.52 8.68
CA GLY A 34 2.08 -1.67 7.85
C GLY A 34 0.68 -2.29 7.69
N CYS A 35 -0.23 -1.61 7.00
CA CYS A 35 -1.63 -2.06 6.85
C CYS A 35 -1.76 -3.51 6.35
N LEU A 36 -0.95 -3.93 5.37
CA LEU A 36 -0.95 -5.30 4.87
C LEU A 36 -0.51 -6.31 5.95
N GLY A 37 0.52 -5.98 6.72
CA GLY A 37 1.08 -6.87 7.73
C GLY A 37 0.17 -7.08 8.92
N VAL A 38 -0.44 -6.02 9.45
CA VAL A 38 -1.41 -6.15 10.57
C VAL A 38 -2.69 -6.85 10.14
N ALA A 39 -3.18 -6.61 8.91
CA ALA A 39 -4.33 -7.34 8.37
C ALA A 39 -4.03 -8.84 8.22
N THR A 40 -2.87 -9.19 7.64
CA THR A 40 -2.42 -10.59 7.53
C THR A 40 -2.25 -11.24 8.91
N ALA A 41 -1.67 -10.53 9.89
CA ALA A 41 -1.51 -11.03 11.26
C ALA A 41 -2.85 -11.38 11.91
N TYR A 42 -3.83 -10.47 11.80
CA TYR A 42 -5.18 -10.68 12.32
C TYR A 42 -5.83 -11.93 11.72
N TYR A 43 -5.85 -12.07 10.39
CA TYR A 43 -6.51 -13.20 9.74
C TYR A 43 -5.82 -14.53 10.02
N LEU A 44 -4.49 -14.59 9.99
CA LEU A 44 -3.74 -15.80 10.32
C LEU A 44 -4.02 -16.26 11.76
N GLN A 45 -3.98 -15.34 12.73
CA GLN A 45 -4.22 -15.69 14.14
C GLN A 45 -5.68 -16.07 14.39
N LYS A 46 -6.62 -15.39 13.74
CA LYS A 46 -8.06 -15.69 13.86
C LYS A 46 -8.41 -17.09 13.37
N ASN A 47 -7.83 -17.51 12.25
CA ASN A 47 -8.14 -18.79 11.63
C ASN A 47 -7.18 -19.92 12.04
N SER A 48 -6.10 -19.59 12.74
CA SER A 48 -5.13 -20.54 13.31
C SER A 48 -4.83 -20.21 14.79
N PRO A 49 -5.82 -20.34 15.69
CA PRO A 49 -5.71 -19.86 17.08
C PRO A 49 -4.64 -20.58 17.92
N ASP A 50 -4.23 -21.79 17.53
CA ASP A 50 -3.19 -22.57 18.19
C ASP A 50 -1.77 -22.14 17.81
N LYS A 51 -1.61 -21.32 16.76
CA LYS A 51 -0.30 -20.92 16.21
C LYS A 51 0.32 -19.76 16.98
N LYS A 52 1.63 -19.87 17.23
CA LYS A 52 2.46 -18.80 17.77
C LYS A 52 2.92 -17.89 16.63
N ILE A 53 2.24 -16.76 16.47
CA ILE A 53 2.49 -15.80 15.40
C ILE A 53 3.16 -14.56 15.97
N LEU A 54 4.42 -14.32 15.59
CA LEU A 54 5.15 -13.12 15.99
C LEU A 54 5.09 -12.04 14.90
N LEU A 55 4.56 -10.87 15.22
CA LEU A 55 4.69 -9.67 14.38
C LEU A 55 5.93 -8.87 14.78
N VAL A 56 6.82 -8.57 13.82
CA VAL A 56 8.00 -7.74 14.01
C VAL A 56 7.98 -6.51 13.10
N GLU A 57 8.40 -5.38 13.65
CA GLU A 57 8.43 -4.09 12.96
C GLU A 57 9.69 -3.30 13.35
N ARG A 58 10.32 -2.68 12.35
CA ARG A 58 11.57 -1.90 12.54
C ARG A 58 11.31 -0.55 13.18
N THR A 59 10.14 0.04 12.95
CA THR A 59 9.71 1.30 13.55
C THR A 59 9.17 1.08 14.97
N LEU A 60 8.90 2.16 15.70
CA LEU A 60 8.52 2.09 17.12
C LEU A 60 7.03 1.81 17.33
N ALA A 61 6.21 1.95 16.28
CA ALA A 61 4.80 1.62 16.28
C ALA A 61 4.35 1.11 14.90
N ALA A 62 3.17 0.49 14.83
CA ALA A 62 2.62 0.01 13.58
C ALA A 62 2.29 1.18 12.63
N GLY A 63 2.33 0.93 11.31
CA GLY A 63 1.87 1.86 10.29
C GLY A 63 2.81 3.04 9.95
N GLN A 64 3.96 3.21 10.64
CA GLN A 64 4.80 4.43 10.53
C GLN A 64 5.56 4.61 9.21
N ALA A 65 5.55 3.63 8.30
CA ALA A 65 6.22 3.70 7.01
C ALA A 65 5.27 4.16 5.88
N ASN A 66 5.31 3.50 4.70
CA ASN A 66 4.51 3.88 3.52
C ASN A 66 2.99 3.96 3.78
N THR A 67 2.46 3.28 4.80
CA THR A 67 1.05 3.40 5.20
C THR A 67 0.73 4.82 5.68
N ALA A 68 1.54 5.38 6.58
CA ALA A 68 1.41 6.77 7.06
C ALA A 68 1.70 7.82 5.96
N MET A 69 2.47 7.46 4.93
CA MET A 69 2.81 8.37 3.83
C MET A 69 1.75 8.42 2.71
N SER A 70 0.65 7.68 2.86
CA SER A 70 -0.37 7.57 1.80
C SER A 70 -1.29 8.79 1.72
N ALA A 71 -2.00 8.93 0.61
CA ALA A 71 -3.15 9.84 0.53
C ALA A 71 -4.39 9.28 1.25
N ALA A 72 -4.36 8.01 1.69
CA ALA A 72 -5.46 7.31 2.36
C ALA A 72 -6.84 7.43 1.68
N ALA A 73 -6.85 7.65 0.37
CA ALA A 73 -8.05 7.58 -0.44
C ALA A 73 -8.35 6.11 -0.79
N VAL A 74 -9.63 5.73 -0.79
CA VAL A 74 -10.10 4.39 -1.11
C VAL A 74 -11.12 4.47 -2.26
N ARG A 75 -11.00 3.55 -3.22
CA ARG A 75 -11.94 3.44 -4.34
C ARG A 75 -12.10 1.99 -4.75
N ASN A 76 -13.24 1.64 -5.33
CA ASN A 76 -13.47 0.35 -5.98
C ASN A 76 -13.49 0.43 -7.52
N MET A 77 -13.40 1.64 -8.08
CA MET A 77 -13.41 1.84 -9.53
C MET A 77 -12.02 1.56 -10.12
N PHE A 78 -11.73 0.33 -10.55
CA PHE A 78 -10.45 -0.07 -11.20
C PHE A 78 -10.68 -0.73 -12.56
N ALA A 79 -9.72 -0.66 -13.47
CA ALA A 79 -9.88 -1.28 -14.80
C ALA A 79 -9.90 -2.82 -14.72
N SER A 80 -9.08 -3.43 -13.87
CA SER A 80 -9.05 -4.89 -13.66
C SER A 80 -10.21 -5.35 -12.78
N SER A 81 -10.82 -6.49 -13.15
CA SER A 81 -11.86 -7.12 -12.33
C SER A 81 -11.30 -7.64 -11.01
N THR A 82 -10.03 -8.10 -10.99
CA THR A 82 -9.33 -8.49 -9.76
C THR A 82 -9.21 -7.30 -8.80
N ASN A 83 -8.76 -6.14 -9.28
CA ASN A 83 -8.67 -4.96 -8.41
C ASN A 83 -10.05 -4.50 -7.92
N GLN A 84 -11.07 -4.49 -8.78
CA GLN A 84 -12.45 -4.20 -8.38
C GLN A 84 -12.91 -5.13 -7.26
N LEU A 85 -12.68 -6.44 -7.38
CA LEU A 85 -13.08 -7.42 -6.37
C LEU A 85 -12.38 -7.20 -5.03
N LEU A 86 -11.05 -7.05 -5.04
CA LEU A 86 -10.26 -6.85 -3.82
C LEU A 86 -10.65 -5.56 -3.09
N THR A 87 -10.92 -4.49 -3.83
CA THR A 87 -11.21 -3.18 -3.26
C THR A 87 -12.67 -3.02 -2.85
N ASP A 88 -13.62 -3.51 -3.65
CA ASP A 88 -15.04 -3.51 -3.29
C ASP A 88 -15.30 -4.28 -1.99
N THR A 89 -14.69 -5.47 -1.83
CA THR A 89 -14.85 -6.27 -0.61
C THR A 89 -14.18 -5.63 0.60
N SER A 90 -12.97 -5.07 0.43
CA SER A 90 -12.27 -4.37 1.52
C SER A 90 -12.99 -3.10 1.95
N ILE A 91 -13.50 -2.30 1.01
CA ILE A 91 -14.26 -1.07 1.33
C ILE A 91 -15.53 -1.41 2.09
N LYS A 92 -16.30 -2.40 1.65
CA LYS A 92 -17.49 -2.89 2.38
C LYS A 92 -17.14 -3.38 3.78
N TYR A 93 -15.96 -3.96 3.96
CA TYR A 93 -15.49 -4.33 5.29
C TYR A 93 -15.17 -3.10 6.14
N PHE A 94 -14.56 -2.06 5.57
CA PHE A 94 -14.30 -0.81 6.30
C PHE A 94 -15.60 -0.11 6.71
N GLU A 95 -16.61 -0.11 5.84
CA GLU A 95 -17.96 0.36 6.18
C GLU A 95 -18.52 -0.44 7.36
N TYR A 96 -18.46 -1.76 7.30
CA TYR A 96 -18.90 -2.63 8.40
C TYR A 96 -18.15 -2.36 9.71
N VAL A 97 -16.83 -2.19 9.66
CA VAL A 97 -16.01 -1.87 10.84
C VAL A 97 -16.44 -0.55 11.47
N GLN A 98 -16.73 0.48 10.66
CA GLN A 98 -17.13 1.79 11.16
C GLN A 98 -18.60 1.82 11.62
N GLU A 99 -19.51 1.33 10.79
CA GLU A 99 -20.95 1.49 10.97
C GLU A 99 -21.55 0.41 11.92
N GLU A 100 -21.07 -0.84 11.82
CA GLU A 100 -21.66 -1.98 12.54
C GLU A 100 -20.81 -2.41 13.76
N LEU A 101 -19.48 -2.41 13.65
CA LEU A 101 -18.60 -2.68 14.80
C LEU A 101 -18.36 -1.43 15.67
N GLY A 102 -18.69 -0.24 15.16
CA GLY A 102 -18.53 1.03 15.87
C GLY A 102 -17.08 1.47 16.08
N TYR A 103 -16.14 0.97 15.27
CA TYR A 103 -14.74 1.42 15.32
C TYR A 103 -14.53 2.53 14.29
N ASP A 104 -14.43 3.77 14.75
CA ASP A 104 -14.29 4.92 13.87
C ASP A 104 -12.95 4.90 13.11
N LEU A 105 -13.03 4.70 11.79
CA LEU A 105 -11.91 4.69 10.85
C LEU A 105 -11.69 6.09 10.23
N PHE A 106 -12.50 7.08 10.61
CA PHE A 106 -12.68 8.33 9.88
C PHE A 106 -12.93 8.10 8.40
N PHE A 107 -13.66 7.03 8.07
CA PHE A 107 -14.00 6.72 6.69
C PHE A 107 -15.13 7.65 6.23
N GLU A 108 -14.74 8.67 5.48
CA GLU A 108 -15.61 9.68 4.89
C GLU A 108 -15.88 9.33 3.44
N LYS A 109 -17.15 9.08 3.08
CA LYS A 109 -17.59 8.78 1.71
C LYS A 109 -17.64 10.06 0.85
N THR A 110 -16.48 10.71 0.66
CA THR A 110 -16.33 11.89 -0.20
C THR A 110 -16.53 11.56 -1.68
N GLY A 111 -16.45 10.28 -2.04
CA GLY A 111 -16.46 9.80 -3.42
C GLY A 111 -15.12 10.04 -4.13
N TYR A 112 -15.08 9.59 -5.39
CA TYR A 112 -13.93 9.71 -6.28
C TYR A 112 -14.38 10.20 -7.65
N LEU A 113 -13.76 11.24 -8.20
CA LEU A 113 -14.11 11.87 -9.46
C LEU A 113 -12.92 11.85 -10.42
N TRP A 114 -13.10 11.20 -11.56
CA TRP A 114 -12.16 11.29 -12.68
C TRP A 114 -12.69 12.31 -13.68
N LEU A 115 -11.97 13.42 -13.83
CA LEU A 115 -12.22 14.36 -14.92
C LEU A 115 -11.52 13.85 -16.17
N LEU A 116 -12.26 13.82 -17.29
CA LEU A 116 -11.83 13.21 -18.54
C LEU A 116 -12.14 14.14 -19.71
N GLY A 117 -11.23 14.20 -20.67
CA GLY A 117 -11.50 14.77 -21.99
C GLY A 117 -12.32 13.81 -22.86
N GLU A 118 -12.83 14.34 -23.97
CA GLU A 118 -13.65 13.59 -24.94
C GLU A 118 -12.98 12.28 -25.41
N GLU A 119 -11.72 12.36 -25.82
CA GLU A 119 -10.96 11.21 -26.32
C GLU A 119 -10.74 10.16 -25.22
N GLN A 120 -10.39 10.62 -24.01
CA GLN A 120 -10.13 9.74 -22.87
C GLN A 120 -11.38 8.97 -22.46
N PHE A 121 -12.53 9.64 -22.37
CA PHE A 121 -13.80 9.00 -22.01
C PHE A 121 -14.26 8.00 -23.08
N ASN A 122 -14.04 8.30 -24.36
CA ASN A 122 -14.45 7.45 -25.47
C ASN A 122 -13.49 6.27 -25.75
N HIS A 123 -12.31 6.27 -25.14
CA HIS A 123 -11.32 5.22 -25.27
C HIS A 123 -11.88 3.85 -24.84
N GLU A 124 -11.50 2.78 -25.55
CA GLU A 124 -12.05 1.43 -25.34
C GLU A 124 -11.84 0.92 -23.91
N SER A 125 -10.69 1.23 -23.30
CA SER A 125 -10.39 0.81 -21.92
C SER A 125 -11.38 1.36 -20.89
N VAL A 126 -11.86 2.59 -21.05
CA VAL A 126 -12.83 3.21 -20.13
C VAL A 126 -14.19 2.53 -20.27
N LYS A 127 -14.60 2.18 -21.49
CA LYS A 127 -15.83 1.40 -21.73
C LYS A 127 -15.77 0.02 -21.10
N VAL A 128 -14.64 -0.68 -21.24
CA VAL A 128 -14.41 -2.00 -20.62
C VAL A 128 -14.44 -1.89 -19.10
N TRP A 129 -13.80 -0.86 -18.54
CA TRP A 129 -13.81 -0.59 -17.10
C TRP A 129 -15.23 -0.37 -16.56
N MET A 130 -16.02 0.52 -17.19
CA MET A 130 -17.40 0.79 -16.78
C MET A 130 -18.30 -0.45 -16.88
N GLU A 131 -18.16 -1.24 -17.94
CA GLU A 131 -18.92 -2.49 -18.08
C GLU A 131 -18.54 -3.52 -17.00
N ARG A 132 -17.25 -3.61 -16.62
CA ARG A 132 -16.81 -4.44 -15.49
C ARG A 132 -17.40 -3.95 -14.16
N MET A 133 -17.34 -2.64 -13.89
CA MET A 133 -17.94 -2.07 -12.68
C MET A 133 -19.44 -2.39 -12.60
N LYS A 134 -20.16 -2.23 -13.71
CA LYS A 134 -21.57 -2.57 -13.81
C LYS A 134 -21.83 -4.05 -13.51
N LYS A 135 -21.05 -4.97 -14.08
CA LYS A 135 -21.16 -6.42 -13.81
C LYS A 135 -20.86 -6.77 -12.36
N SER A 136 -19.91 -6.07 -11.73
CA SER A 136 -19.52 -6.27 -10.34
C SER A 136 -20.42 -5.56 -9.34
N GLY A 137 -21.44 -4.82 -9.81
CA GLY A 137 -22.39 -4.08 -8.98
C GLY A 137 -21.80 -2.82 -8.33
N ILE A 138 -20.71 -2.28 -8.88
CA ILE A 138 -20.05 -1.06 -8.40
C ILE A 138 -20.78 0.15 -8.97
N SER A 139 -21.33 0.97 -8.08
CA SER A 139 -22.09 2.17 -8.45
C SER A 139 -21.18 3.25 -9.01
N HIS A 140 -21.55 3.79 -10.17
CA HIS A 140 -20.86 4.92 -10.78
C HIS A 140 -21.84 5.83 -11.52
N LYS A 141 -21.50 7.12 -11.61
CA LYS A 141 -22.26 8.13 -12.33
C LYS A 141 -21.35 8.88 -13.29
N VAL A 142 -21.86 9.19 -14.47
CA VAL A 142 -21.19 10.06 -15.44
C VAL A 142 -21.88 11.42 -15.40
N TYR A 143 -21.08 12.46 -15.26
CA TYR A 143 -21.49 13.86 -15.38
C TYR A 143 -20.96 14.44 -16.70
N ASN A 144 -21.75 15.28 -17.36
CA ASN A 144 -21.29 16.03 -18.54
C ASN A 144 -20.62 17.36 -18.15
N LYS A 145 -20.01 18.03 -19.14
CA LYS A 145 -19.32 19.32 -19.01
C LYS A 145 -20.20 20.39 -18.35
N GLU A 146 -21.46 20.49 -18.74
CA GLU A 146 -22.41 21.49 -18.22
C GLU A 146 -22.77 21.24 -16.74
N GLU A 147 -23.04 19.99 -16.37
CA GLU A 147 -23.31 19.59 -14.99
C GLU A 147 -22.10 19.86 -14.10
N LEU A 148 -20.90 19.48 -14.53
CA LEU A 148 -19.67 19.73 -13.78
C LEU A 148 -19.42 21.22 -13.57
N LYS A 149 -19.60 22.05 -14.61
CA LYS A 149 -19.43 23.50 -14.52
C LYS A 149 -20.47 24.15 -13.61
N ALA A 150 -21.70 23.63 -13.57
CA ALA A 150 -22.74 24.11 -12.68
C ALA A 150 -22.51 23.72 -11.21
N MET A 151 -21.91 22.55 -10.97
CA MET A 151 -21.68 22.01 -9.62
C MET A 151 -20.38 22.50 -8.99
N ILE A 152 -19.29 22.55 -9.75
CA ILE A 152 -17.94 22.80 -9.22
C ILE A 152 -17.55 24.26 -9.46
N PRO A 153 -17.43 25.08 -8.41
CA PRO A 153 -17.05 26.48 -8.56
C PRO A 153 -15.61 26.56 -9.06
N ASN A 154 -15.36 27.54 -9.94
CA ASN A 154 -14.03 27.80 -10.49
C ASN A 154 -13.40 26.58 -11.19
N LEU A 155 -14.18 25.60 -11.68
CA LEU A 155 -13.68 24.59 -12.59
C LEU A 155 -13.55 25.20 -13.99
N ASN A 156 -12.32 25.25 -14.50
CA ASN A 156 -12.08 25.52 -15.90
C ASN A 156 -12.21 24.24 -16.72
N VAL A 157 -13.12 24.25 -17.69
CA VAL A 157 -13.45 23.10 -18.54
C VAL A 157 -13.01 23.28 -19.99
N ASP A 158 -12.52 24.47 -20.36
CA ASP A 158 -12.27 24.89 -21.74
C ASP A 158 -10.94 25.65 -21.82
N PHE A 159 -10.08 25.25 -22.76
CA PHE A 159 -8.76 25.85 -22.95
C PHE A 159 -8.60 26.47 -24.34
N ALA A 160 -9.68 26.66 -25.08
CA ALA A 160 -9.62 27.21 -26.43
C ALA A 160 -8.93 28.60 -26.44
N GLY A 161 -7.79 28.68 -27.13
CA GLY A 161 -6.99 29.91 -27.24
C GLY A 161 -6.06 30.19 -26.05
N ASP A 162 -5.90 29.26 -25.11
CA ASP A 162 -4.92 29.36 -24.02
C ASP A 162 -3.57 28.74 -24.47
N GLU A 163 -2.66 29.59 -24.97
CA GLU A 163 -1.34 29.17 -25.46
C GLU A 163 -0.51 28.40 -24.42
N GLU A 164 -0.68 28.70 -23.13
CA GLU A 164 0.04 28.01 -22.05
C GLU A 164 -0.54 26.60 -21.82
N ALA A 165 -1.87 26.45 -21.87
CA ALA A 165 -2.52 25.14 -21.77
C ALA A 165 -2.15 24.23 -22.96
N GLU A 166 -2.04 24.79 -24.16
CA GLU A 166 -1.57 24.09 -25.36
C GLU A 166 -0.11 23.63 -25.20
N LEU A 167 0.80 24.51 -24.75
CA LEU A 167 2.20 24.18 -24.49
C LEU A 167 2.35 23.05 -23.45
N MET A 168 1.48 23.04 -22.45
CA MET A 168 1.45 22.04 -21.39
C MET A 168 0.72 20.74 -21.79
N ASN A 169 0.13 20.68 -22.99
CA ASN A 169 -0.68 19.57 -23.47
C ASN A 169 -1.83 19.21 -22.51
N LEU A 170 -2.59 20.24 -22.09
CA LEU A 170 -3.78 20.06 -21.26
C LEU A 170 -5.01 19.76 -22.12
N HIS A 171 -5.74 18.71 -21.74
CA HIS A 171 -7.02 18.35 -22.35
C HIS A 171 -8.20 19.04 -21.64
N GLU A 172 -9.19 19.49 -22.41
CA GLU A 172 -10.46 19.99 -21.87
C GLU A 172 -11.19 18.94 -21.01
N VAL A 173 -12.10 19.41 -20.16
CA VAL A 173 -12.97 18.56 -19.35
C VAL A 173 -14.29 18.39 -20.07
N SER A 174 -14.55 17.18 -20.59
CA SER A 174 -15.83 16.82 -21.21
C SER A 174 -16.74 16.02 -20.28
N TYR A 175 -16.15 15.16 -19.44
CA TYR A 175 -16.88 14.22 -18.60
C TYR A 175 -16.27 14.08 -17.21
N GLY A 176 -17.12 13.72 -16.25
CA GLY A 176 -16.75 13.35 -14.89
C GLY A 176 -17.26 11.96 -14.57
N LEU A 177 -16.36 10.99 -14.38
CA LEU A 177 -16.72 9.64 -13.93
C LEU A 177 -16.58 9.56 -12.41
N PHE A 178 -17.71 9.45 -11.72
CA PHE A 178 -17.84 9.53 -10.28
C PHE A 178 -18.19 8.17 -9.65
N GLY A 179 -17.54 7.82 -8.54
CA GLY A 179 -17.87 6.67 -7.69
C GLY A 179 -18.30 7.12 -6.30
N ALA A 180 -19.50 6.71 -5.89
CA ALA A 180 -20.11 7.08 -4.61
C ALA A 180 -19.58 6.23 -3.43
N ASP A 181 -19.29 4.95 -3.66
CA ASP A 181 -18.78 4.02 -2.63
C ASP A 181 -17.27 4.24 -2.33
N CYS A 182 -16.74 5.39 -2.74
CA CYS A 182 -15.34 5.76 -2.59
C CYS A 182 -15.20 6.87 -1.56
N GLY A 183 -13.97 7.13 -1.11
CA GLY A 183 -13.75 8.19 -0.15
C GLY A 183 -12.35 8.23 0.39
N VAL A 184 -12.23 8.67 1.63
CA VAL A 184 -10.96 8.82 2.33
C VAL A 184 -11.11 8.30 3.75
N LEU A 185 -10.05 7.73 4.32
CA LEU A 185 -10.03 7.26 5.70
C LEU A 185 -8.75 7.69 6.42
N ASP A 186 -8.67 7.47 7.72
CA ASP A 186 -7.42 7.59 8.45
C ASP A 186 -6.64 6.25 8.39
N PRO A 187 -5.47 6.21 7.74
CA PRO A 187 -4.72 4.98 7.58
C PRO A 187 -4.15 4.45 8.90
N THR A 188 -3.93 5.33 9.88
CA THR A 188 -3.50 4.99 11.24
C THR A 188 -4.60 4.27 11.97
N ARG A 189 -5.85 4.77 11.92
CA ARG A 189 -7.00 4.11 12.54
C ARG A 189 -7.25 2.72 11.97
N LEU A 190 -7.06 2.53 10.66
CA LEU A 190 -7.16 1.20 10.06
C LEU A 190 -6.07 0.24 10.56
N VAL A 191 -4.84 0.72 10.70
CA VAL A 191 -3.75 -0.07 11.27
C VAL A 191 -4.01 -0.42 12.73
N GLU A 192 -4.44 0.56 13.53
CA GLU A 192 -4.81 0.38 14.93
C GLU A 192 -5.91 -0.67 15.08
N TYR A 193 -6.97 -0.59 14.27
CA TYR A 193 -8.04 -1.58 14.27
C TYR A 193 -7.51 -3.01 14.11
N TYR A 194 -6.79 -3.29 13.02
CA TYR A 194 -6.27 -4.65 12.78
C TYR A 194 -5.25 -5.07 13.84
N PHE A 195 -4.40 -4.15 14.30
CA PHE A 195 -3.41 -4.44 15.31
C PHE A 195 -4.07 -4.78 16.66
N GLU A 196 -5.06 -4.00 17.10
CA GLU A 196 -5.85 -4.28 18.29
C GLU A 196 -6.58 -5.62 18.17
N GLU A 197 -7.28 -5.87 17.06
CA GLU A 197 -7.98 -7.14 16.84
C GLU A 197 -7.03 -8.34 16.86
N PHE A 198 -5.85 -8.22 16.24
CA PHE A 198 -4.79 -9.23 16.34
C PHE A 198 -4.31 -9.43 17.77
N THR A 199 -4.02 -8.36 18.52
CA THR A 199 -3.50 -8.46 19.89
C THR A 199 -4.53 -9.02 20.89
N LYS A 200 -5.84 -8.83 20.65
CA LYS A 200 -6.91 -9.43 21.46
C LYS A 200 -6.91 -10.96 21.39
N ILE A 201 -6.53 -11.51 20.23
CA ILE A 201 -6.59 -12.96 19.97
C ILE A 201 -5.22 -13.63 19.96
N SER A 202 -4.13 -12.88 19.88
CA SER A 202 -2.78 -13.43 19.83
C SER A 202 -2.25 -13.83 21.21
N HIS A 203 -1.47 -14.90 21.22
CA HIS A 203 -0.75 -15.37 22.40
C HIS A 203 0.70 -14.87 22.46
N VAL A 204 1.12 -14.11 21.45
CA VAL A 204 2.51 -13.64 21.28
C VAL A 204 2.52 -12.12 21.20
N LYS A 205 3.35 -11.49 22.04
CA LYS A 205 3.49 -10.03 22.02
C LYS A 205 4.26 -9.57 20.77
N PRO A 206 3.74 -8.62 19.99
CA PRO A 206 4.46 -7.99 18.88
C PRO A 206 5.76 -7.33 19.33
N ARG A 207 6.74 -7.22 18.42
CA ARG A 207 8.04 -6.58 18.69
C ARG A 207 8.28 -5.41 17.74
N PHE A 208 8.43 -4.23 18.33
CA PHE A 208 8.77 -2.99 17.62
C PHE A 208 10.23 -2.60 17.82
N GLY A 209 10.75 -1.75 16.95
CA GLY A 209 12.16 -1.38 16.92
C GLY A 209 13.06 -2.58 16.65
N VAL A 210 12.60 -3.59 15.91
CA VAL A 210 13.37 -4.79 15.55
C VAL A 210 13.57 -4.80 14.04
N ASN A 211 14.80 -4.58 13.61
CA ASN A 211 15.15 -4.59 12.20
C ASN A 211 15.52 -6.00 11.75
N VAL A 212 14.73 -6.56 10.84
CA VAL A 212 15.09 -7.83 10.17
C VAL A 212 16.12 -7.52 9.09
N GLU A 213 17.31 -8.09 9.25
CA GLU A 213 18.44 -7.84 8.34
C GLU A 213 18.54 -8.90 7.25
N LYS A 214 18.22 -10.16 7.57
CA LYS A 214 18.40 -11.30 6.65
C LYS A 214 17.38 -12.40 6.91
N LEU A 215 17.08 -13.17 5.86
CA LEU A 215 16.35 -14.43 5.96
C LEU A 215 17.31 -15.58 6.27
N LEU A 216 16.93 -16.45 7.19
CA LEU A 216 17.73 -17.61 7.58
C LEU A 216 17.47 -18.78 6.63
N LEU A 217 18.16 -18.81 5.49
CA LEU A 217 18.07 -19.90 4.50
C LEU A 217 18.96 -21.08 4.90
N GLU A 218 18.36 -22.25 5.07
CA GLU A 218 19.05 -23.47 5.50
C GLU A 218 18.66 -24.68 4.62
N ALA A 219 19.40 -25.78 4.79
CA ALA A 219 19.03 -27.07 4.22
C ALA A 219 17.87 -27.70 5.00
N ASP A 220 16.97 -28.40 4.28
CA ASP A 220 15.82 -29.09 4.85
C ASP A 220 15.71 -30.53 4.31
N PRO A 221 16.13 -31.58 5.07
CA PRO A 221 16.72 -31.50 6.41
C PRO A 221 18.18 -31.02 6.38
N LYS A 222 18.65 -30.52 7.52
CA LYS A 222 20.05 -30.22 7.76
C LYS A 222 20.86 -31.50 7.92
N LEU A 223 22.06 -31.59 7.32
CA LEU A 223 22.94 -32.76 7.41
C LEU A 223 24.28 -32.45 8.11
N ASP A 224 24.45 -31.22 8.60
CA ASP A 224 25.63 -30.72 9.33
C ASP A 224 26.93 -30.82 8.50
N LEU A 225 26.80 -30.72 7.18
CA LEU A 225 27.95 -30.61 6.29
C LEU A 225 28.51 -29.17 6.31
N PRO A 226 29.83 -28.98 6.14
CA PRO A 226 30.41 -27.63 6.07
C PRO A 226 29.84 -26.85 4.87
N GLY A 227 29.25 -25.67 5.10
CA GLY A 227 28.79 -24.79 4.02
C GLY A 227 27.41 -25.11 3.41
N GLU A 228 26.56 -25.86 4.13
CA GLU A 228 25.14 -25.98 3.75
C GLU A 228 24.43 -24.60 3.70
N PRO A 229 23.40 -24.43 2.84
CA PRO A 229 22.83 -25.43 1.94
C PRO A 229 23.50 -25.52 0.55
N TYR A 230 23.72 -26.75 0.08
CA TYR A 230 24.22 -27.03 -1.27
C TYR A 230 23.13 -27.00 -2.35
N ALA A 231 23.53 -26.91 -3.62
CA ALA A 231 22.61 -26.86 -4.77
C ALA A 231 21.60 -28.02 -4.80
N TRP A 232 22.02 -29.24 -4.50
CA TRP A 232 21.18 -30.46 -4.50
C TRP A 232 20.29 -30.60 -3.25
N GLN A 233 20.50 -29.79 -2.22
CA GLN A 233 19.65 -29.80 -1.03
C GLN A 233 18.39 -28.98 -1.28
N LYS A 234 17.28 -29.50 -0.75
CA LYS A 234 16.08 -28.69 -0.56
C LYS A 234 16.43 -27.56 0.42
N LYS A 235 15.99 -26.35 0.09
CA LYS A 235 16.27 -25.13 0.85
C LYS A 235 14.96 -24.59 1.41
N LYS A 236 15.01 -24.14 2.66
CA LYS A 236 13.87 -23.52 3.34
C LYS A 236 14.36 -22.36 4.19
N VAL A 237 13.60 -21.28 4.22
CA VAL A 237 13.77 -20.21 5.20
C VAL A 237 13.17 -20.66 6.52
N ASN A 238 13.99 -20.76 7.56
CA ASN A 238 13.61 -21.26 8.89
C ASN A 238 13.62 -20.16 9.97
N GLY A 239 13.46 -18.91 9.56
CA GLY A 239 13.47 -17.76 10.45
C GLY A 239 14.15 -16.53 9.86
N VAL A 240 14.52 -15.61 10.74
CA VAL A 240 15.15 -14.34 10.39
C VAL A 240 16.30 -14.01 11.33
N VAL A 241 17.28 -13.27 10.81
CA VAL A 241 18.32 -12.61 11.61
C VAL A 241 17.92 -11.16 11.78
N THR A 242 17.93 -10.68 13.03
CA THR A 242 17.58 -9.30 13.39
C THR A 242 18.75 -8.61 14.09
N ASP A 243 18.67 -7.29 14.20
CA ASP A 243 19.56 -6.47 15.03
C ASP A 243 19.53 -6.83 16.54
N LYS A 244 18.57 -7.65 16.97
CA LYS A 244 18.43 -8.15 18.35
C LYS A 244 18.61 -9.66 18.49
N GLY A 245 19.14 -10.31 17.45
CA GLY A 245 19.39 -11.76 17.43
C GLY A 245 18.51 -12.53 16.45
N THR A 246 18.70 -13.85 16.43
CA THR A 246 18.01 -14.76 15.51
C THR A 246 16.67 -15.20 16.07
N ILE A 247 15.64 -15.24 15.22
CA ILE A 247 14.30 -15.72 15.56
C ILE A 247 13.93 -16.85 14.59
N ARG A 248 13.53 -18.01 15.12
CA ARG A 248 13.18 -19.20 14.32
C ARG A 248 11.69 -19.23 14.00
N ALA A 249 11.34 -19.62 12.77
CA ALA A 249 9.94 -19.82 12.39
C ALA A 249 9.78 -20.85 11.25
N ASP A 250 8.64 -21.53 11.20
CA ASP A 250 8.31 -22.46 10.11
C ASP A 250 7.94 -21.73 8.80
N VAL A 251 7.32 -20.55 8.92
CA VAL A 251 7.00 -19.65 7.81
C VAL A 251 7.38 -18.21 8.17
N VAL A 252 8.01 -17.50 7.23
CA VAL A 252 8.27 -16.07 7.31
C VAL A 252 7.32 -15.34 6.37
N VAL A 253 6.46 -14.47 6.89
CA VAL A 253 5.62 -13.59 6.08
C VAL A 253 6.34 -12.27 5.84
N LEU A 254 6.45 -11.84 4.59
CA LEU A 254 7.01 -10.54 4.21
C LEU A 254 5.90 -9.59 3.76
N ALA A 255 5.55 -8.65 4.63
CA ALA A 255 4.66 -7.52 4.35
C ALA A 255 5.45 -6.20 4.35
N THR A 256 6.69 -6.23 3.84
CA THR A 256 7.68 -5.15 3.97
C THR A 256 7.66 -4.14 2.83
N GLY A 257 6.59 -4.07 2.03
CA GLY A 257 6.42 -3.02 1.02
C GLY A 257 7.63 -2.86 0.08
N THR A 258 8.15 -1.65 -0.06
CA THR A 258 9.30 -1.35 -0.93
C THR A 258 10.63 -1.97 -0.46
N TRP A 259 10.68 -2.51 0.76
CA TRP A 259 11.86 -3.13 1.36
C TRP A 259 11.92 -4.64 1.14
N THR A 260 10.93 -5.27 0.50
CA THR A 260 10.89 -6.74 0.34
C THR A 260 12.08 -7.31 -0.43
N ASN A 261 12.52 -6.63 -1.49
CA ASN A 261 13.68 -7.10 -2.26
C ASN A 261 14.98 -7.09 -1.43
N ALA A 262 15.09 -6.23 -0.41
CA ALA A 262 16.22 -6.21 0.53
C ALA A 262 16.48 -7.56 1.19
N LEU A 263 15.39 -8.31 1.41
CA LEU A 263 15.39 -9.60 2.09
C LEU A 263 15.41 -10.77 1.11
N LEU A 264 14.75 -10.64 -0.05
CA LEU A 264 14.61 -11.73 -1.01
C LEU A 264 15.77 -11.83 -2.01
N ASP A 265 16.30 -10.71 -2.51
CA ASP A 265 17.39 -10.72 -3.50
C ASP A 265 18.62 -11.51 -3.00
N PRO A 266 19.08 -11.36 -1.74
CA PRO A 266 20.25 -12.08 -1.23
C PRO A 266 20.10 -13.61 -1.21
N ILE A 267 18.86 -14.13 -1.21
CA ILE A 267 18.57 -15.57 -1.22
C ILE A 267 18.09 -16.06 -2.60
N GLY A 268 18.10 -15.20 -3.61
CA GLY A 268 17.77 -15.57 -5.00
C GLY A 268 16.28 -15.73 -5.28
N ILE A 269 15.41 -15.08 -4.51
CA ILE A 269 13.97 -14.97 -4.80
C ILE A 269 13.69 -13.55 -5.28
N ASP A 270 12.99 -13.38 -6.40
CA ASP A 270 12.58 -12.06 -6.92
C ASP A 270 11.14 -11.78 -6.50
N SER A 271 10.86 -10.60 -5.91
CA SER A 271 9.48 -10.22 -5.61
C SER A 271 8.69 -9.76 -6.84
N LEU A 272 9.37 -9.50 -7.95
CA LEU A 272 8.86 -8.87 -9.17
C LEU A 272 8.30 -7.46 -8.93
N THR A 273 8.57 -6.86 -7.77
CA THR A 273 8.09 -5.53 -7.43
C THR A 273 9.21 -4.50 -7.43
N LYS A 274 8.86 -3.25 -7.74
CA LYS A 274 9.79 -2.12 -7.74
C LYS A 274 9.20 -0.93 -7.02
N GLY A 275 9.99 -0.34 -6.12
CA GLY A 275 9.64 0.88 -5.42
C GLY A 275 9.76 2.12 -6.31
N LYS A 276 8.79 3.04 -6.22
CA LYS A 276 8.84 4.35 -6.87
C LYS A 276 8.27 5.42 -5.93
N LYS A 277 8.99 6.54 -5.79
CA LYS A 277 8.59 7.65 -4.92
C LYS A 277 7.29 8.31 -5.42
N ARG A 278 6.42 8.64 -4.46
CA ARG A 278 5.24 9.51 -4.58
C ARG A 278 5.32 10.57 -3.49
N GLN A 279 4.73 11.72 -3.77
CA GLN A 279 4.87 12.92 -2.95
C GLN A 279 3.51 13.59 -2.83
N LEU A 280 3.20 14.09 -1.64
CA LEU A 280 1.98 14.83 -1.35
C LEU A 280 2.33 16.19 -0.77
N PHE A 281 1.50 17.18 -1.11
CA PHE A 281 1.68 18.58 -0.72
C PHE A 281 0.37 19.11 -0.16
N VAL A 282 0.41 19.71 1.03
CA VAL A 282 -0.78 20.19 1.75
C VAL A 282 -1.03 21.66 1.44
N ILE A 283 -2.24 21.99 1.05
CA ILE A 283 -2.71 23.36 0.86
C ILE A 283 -3.88 23.60 1.80
N HIS A 284 -3.74 24.53 2.73
CA HIS A 284 -4.86 24.99 3.56
C HIS A 284 -5.75 25.95 2.77
N ALA A 285 -7.06 25.78 2.95
CA ALA A 285 -8.11 26.68 2.45
C ALA A 285 -8.49 27.76 3.47
N GLU A 286 -7.92 27.73 4.68
CA GLU A 286 -8.09 28.80 5.68
C GLU A 286 -7.75 30.15 5.04
N ASP A 287 -8.66 31.13 5.21
CA ASP A 287 -8.62 32.48 4.64
C ASP A 287 -8.68 32.61 3.10
N LYS A 288 -9.02 31.54 2.37
CA LYS A 288 -9.16 31.56 0.90
C LYS A 288 -10.57 31.14 0.48
N GLU A 289 -11.43 32.14 0.26
CA GLU A 289 -12.86 31.93 -0.07
C GLU A 289 -13.07 30.97 -1.25
N ASP A 290 -12.28 31.11 -2.33
CA ASP A 290 -12.40 30.22 -3.50
C ASP A 290 -12.04 28.75 -3.20
N LEU A 291 -11.04 28.51 -2.35
CA LEU A 291 -10.68 27.15 -1.94
C LEU A 291 -11.70 26.56 -0.97
N GLN A 292 -12.30 27.38 -0.11
CA GLN A 292 -13.39 26.93 0.78
C GLN A 292 -14.63 26.57 -0.04
N ALA A 293 -15.01 27.41 -1.00
CA ALA A 293 -16.11 27.12 -1.92
C ALA A 293 -15.86 25.83 -2.72
N LEU A 294 -14.61 25.60 -3.16
CA LEU A 294 -14.23 24.36 -3.82
C LEU A 294 -14.30 23.15 -2.88
N LEU A 295 -13.97 23.31 -1.60
CA LEU A 295 -14.04 22.22 -0.63
C LEU A 295 -15.50 21.85 -0.33
N ASP A 296 -16.41 22.85 -0.28
CA ASP A 296 -17.81 22.69 0.12
C ASP A 296 -18.80 22.48 -1.05
N VAL A 297 -18.36 21.75 -2.09
CA VAL A 297 -19.17 21.43 -3.27
C VAL A 297 -20.29 20.45 -2.95
N LYS A 298 -21.53 20.84 -3.24
CA LYS A 298 -22.73 20.04 -2.99
C LYS A 298 -23.11 19.16 -4.18
N GLY A 299 -23.84 18.09 -3.91
CA GLY A 299 -24.49 17.26 -4.93
C GLY A 299 -23.72 16.01 -5.37
N PHE A 300 -22.50 15.81 -4.86
CA PHE A 300 -21.76 14.54 -5.05
C PHE A 300 -21.99 13.55 -3.91
N ASN A 301 -22.00 14.01 -2.67
CA ASN A 301 -22.06 13.19 -1.47
C ASN A 301 -22.84 13.92 -0.35
N GLU A 302 -23.14 13.18 0.72
CA GLU A 302 -23.88 13.70 1.88
C GLU A 302 -23.08 14.70 2.73
N LEU A 303 -21.74 14.63 2.64
CA LEU A 303 -20.83 15.53 3.35
C LEU A 303 -20.85 16.95 2.78
N GLY A 304 -21.41 17.15 1.58
CA GLY A 304 -21.36 18.43 0.87
C GLY A 304 -19.93 18.83 0.51
N SER A 305 -19.09 17.85 0.18
CA SER A 305 -17.69 18.04 -0.19
C SER A 305 -17.43 17.75 -1.65
N ILE A 306 -16.43 18.41 -2.25
CA ILE A 306 -15.86 17.92 -3.50
C ILE A 306 -15.26 16.51 -3.30
N PRO A 307 -15.34 15.59 -4.28
CA PRO A 307 -14.68 14.29 -4.19
C PRO A 307 -13.15 14.37 -4.29
N PHE A 308 -12.47 13.26 -3.97
CA PHE A 308 -11.10 13.08 -4.45
C PHE A 308 -11.12 13.21 -5.98
N THR A 309 -10.33 14.12 -6.55
CA THR A 309 -10.45 14.47 -7.97
C THR A 309 -9.14 14.24 -8.71
N ILE A 310 -9.19 13.46 -9.78
CA ILE A 310 -8.08 13.27 -10.73
C ILE A 310 -8.31 14.16 -11.94
N LEU A 311 -7.27 14.91 -12.33
CA LEU A 311 -7.31 15.81 -13.48
C LEU A 311 -7.08 15.03 -14.79
N PRO A 312 -7.62 15.51 -15.93
CA PRO A 312 -7.48 14.82 -17.21
C PRO A 312 -6.03 14.63 -17.66
N SER A 313 -5.15 15.57 -17.28
CA SER A 313 -3.79 15.66 -17.80
C SER A 313 -2.74 15.53 -16.71
N ALA A 314 -1.54 15.09 -17.09
CA ALA A 314 -0.33 15.00 -16.27
C ALA A 314 -0.41 14.10 -15.01
N GLY A 315 -1.55 13.46 -14.73
CA GLY A 315 -1.73 12.59 -13.57
C GLY A 315 -1.78 13.34 -12.24
N VAL A 316 -2.03 14.66 -12.27
CA VAL A 316 -2.23 15.49 -11.08
C VAL A 316 -3.61 15.21 -10.48
N TYR A 317 -3.68 15.23 -9.16
CA TYR A 317 -4.93 15.03 -8.42
C TYR A 317 -4.92 15.83 -7.13
N PHE A 318 -6.10 16.00 -6.54
CA PHE A 318 -6.23 16.47 -5.17
C PHE A 318 -7.19 15.60 -4.36
N ARG A 319 -6.88 15.48 -3.08
CA ARG A 319 -7.74 14.90 -2.04
C ARG A 319 -8.29 16.03 -1.18
N PRO A 320 -9.61 16.15 -0.97
CA PRO A 320 -10.17 17.02 0.05
C PRO A 320 -9.79 16.50 1.45
N GLN A 321 -9.44 17.40 2.37
CA GLN A 321 -9.24 17.08 3.78
C GLN A 321 -10.13 17.98 4.62
N LEU A 322 -11.27 17.43 5.03
CA LEU A 322 -12.36 18.21 5.64
C LEU A 322 -12.03 18.69 7.05
N GLN A 323 -11.35 17.85 7.85
CA GLN A 323 -10.98 18.20 9.22
C GLN A 323 -9.95 19.33 9.29
N GLU A 324 -8.98 19.35 8.36
CA GLU A 324 -7.94 20.38 8.29
C GLU A 324 -8.35 21.58 7.42
N ARG A 325 -9.56 21.56 6.83
CA ARG A 325 -10.03 22.54 5.84
C ARG A 325 -8.99 22.80 4.75
N GLY A 326 -8.62 21.77 4.01
CA GLY A 326 -7.60 21.88 2.97
C GLY A 326 -7.62 20.78 1.93
N PHE A 327 -6.53 20.69 1.17
CA PHE A 327 -6.33 19.73 0.10
C PHE A 327 -4.95 19.11 0.19
N TRP A 328 -4.85 17.82 -0.12
CA TRP A 328 -3.57 17.17 -0.39
C TRP A 328 -3.43 16.96 -1.89
N ILE A 329 -2.38 17.53 -2.47
CA ILE A 329 -2.09 17.51 -3.89
C ILE A 329 -1.04 16.44 -4.16
N GLY A 330 -1.26 15.61 -5.18
CA GLY A 330 -0.29 14.62 -5.60
C GLY A 330 -0.25 14.46 -7.11
N CYS A 331 0.74 13.68 -7.57
CA CYS A 331 0.88 13.36 -8.98
C CYS A 331 1.30 11.90 -9.19
N GLY A 332 0.61 11.25 -10.14
CA GLY A 332 0.84 9.90 -10.63
C GLY A 332 1.82 9.78 -11.79
N ASP A 333 2.82 10.68 -11.92
CA ASP A 333 3.84 10.67 -12.99
C ASP A 333 4.37 9.26 -13.35
N LYS A 334 4.44 8.95 -14.64
CA LYS A 334 4.82 7.62 -15.12
C LYS A 334 6.31 7.60 -15.51
N VAL A 335 6.63 8.12 -16.68
CA VAL A 335 7.99 8.22 -17.24
C VAL A 335 8.73 9.41 -16.63
N GLY A 336 10.05 9.33 -16.50
CA GLY A 336 10.87 10.38 -15.87
C GLY A 336 11.10 10.21 -14.37
N ARG A 337 10.24 9.44 -13.68
CA ARG A 337 10.43 9.07 -12.27
C ARG A 337 11.02 7.68 -12.12
N ALA A 338 12.26 7.60 -11.64
CA ALA A 338 13.00 6.36 -11.47
C ALA A 338 12.33 5.40 -10.48
N TYR A 339 12.41 4.10 -10.78
CA TYR A 339 12.31 3.08 -9.74
C TYR A 339 13.59 3.11 -8.90
N LYS A 340 13.47 2.93 -7.59
CA LYS A 340 14.59 2.93 -6.65
C LYS A 340 14.49 1.77 -5.68
N TYR A 341 15.66 1.31 -5.25
CA TYR A 341 15.79 0.39 -4.13
C TYR A 341 15.77 1.21 -2.84
N ILE A 342 14.57 1.45 -2.33
CA ILE A 342 14.37 2.35 -1.19
C ILE A 342 14.83 1.59 0.06
N GLN A 343 15.99 1.96 0.60
CA GLN A 343 16.55 1.33 1.81
C GLN A 343 16.49 2.25 3.02
N ASN A 344 16.56 3.56 2.80
CA ASN A 344 16.60 4.58 3.83
C ASN A 344 15.61 5.73 3.53
N ASP A 345 15.32 6.52 4.56
CA ASP A 345 14.30 7.57 4.49
C ASP A 345 14.75 8.78 3.67
N GLU A 346 16.05 8.93 3.41
CA GLU A 346 16.61 9.98 2.55
C GLU A 346 16.10 9.90 1.10
N ASP A 347 15.76 8.70 0.63
CA ASP A 347 15.13 8.51 -0.68
C ASP A 347 13.67 9.00 -0.73
N MET A 348 13.07 9.31 0.42
CA MET A 348 11.66 9.67 0.62
C MET A 348 11.46 11.10 1.11
N VAL A 349 12.26 12.03 0.57
CA VAL A 349 12.09 13.47 0.82
C VAL A 349 11.24 14.11 -0.28
N PRO A 350 10.21 14.91 0.07
CA PRO A 350 9.43 15.67 -0.90
C PRO A 350 10.26 16.76 -1.59
N GLU A 351 10.02 16.97 -2.88
CA GLU A 351 10.70 17.97 -3.72
C GLU A 351 9.80 19.19 -3.95
N SER A 352 10.06 20.33 -3.30
CA SER A 352 9.22 21.54 -3.47
C SER A 352 9.13 22.00 -4.93
N SER A 353 10.25 21.94 -5.67
CA SER A 353 10.29 22.28 -7.10
C SER A 353 9.41 21.36 -7.95
N TYR A 354 9.12 20.13 -7.50
CA TYR A 354 8.24 19.22 -8.21
C TYR A 354 6.78 19.65 -8.09
N TYR A 355 6.36 20.17 -6.94
CA TYR A 355 5.06 20.84 -6.84
C TYR A 355 5.02 22.07 -7.76
N GLU A 356 5.98 22.97 -7.62
CA GLU A 356 6.00 24.27 -8.34
C GLU A 356 6.04 24.13 -9.86
N ASN A 357 6.85 23.20 -10.37
CA ASN A 357 7.10 23.09 -11.82
C ASN A 357 6.24 22.02 -12.50
N SER A 358 5.63 21.09 -11.76
CA SER A 358 4.88 19.97 -12.36
C SER A 358 3.42 19.89 -11.94
N MET A 359 3.08 20.20 -10.68
CA MET A 359 1.69 20.11 -10.21
C MET A 359 0.97 21.44 -10.28
N TYR A 360 1.57 22.51 -9.77
CA TYR A 360 0.96 23.82 -9.63
C TYR A 360 0.44 24.39 -10.97
N PRO A 361 1.21 24.38 -12.08
CA PRO A 361 0.73 24.94 -13.34
C PRO A 361 -0.54 24.23 -13.82
N VAL A 362 -0.54 22.89 -13.79
CA VAL A 362 -1.69 22.06 -14.19
C VAL A 362 -2.88 22.32 -13.28
N LEU A 363 -2.65 22.27 -11.96
CA LEU A 363 -3.69 22.47 -10.96
C LEU A 363 -4.36 23.84 -11.10
N SER A 364 -3.59 24.91 -11.25
CA SER A 364 -4.11 26.27 -11.38
C SER A 364 -4.86 26.53 -12.69
N LYS A 365 -4.52 25.80 -13.76
CA LYS A 365 -5.22 25.90 -15.06
C LYS A 365 -6.61 25.30 -15.00
N TYR A 366 -6.74 24.10 -14.41
CA TYR A 366 -8.05 23.46 -14.22
C TYR A 366 -8.87 24.09 -13.09
N PHE A 367 -8.21 24.56 -12.04
CA PHE A 367 -8.84 25.12 -10.86
C PHE A 367 -8.17 26.43 -10.45
N PRO A 368 -8.56 27.58 -11.04
CA PRO A 368 -8.07 28.90 -10.66
C PRO A 368 -8.17 29.23 -9.16
N ALA A 369 -9.03 28.54 -8.40
CA ALA A 369 -9.08 28.62 -6.94
C ALA A 369 -7.71 28.34 -6.26
N PHE A 370 -6.81 27.59 -6.91
CA PHE A 370 -5.45 27.33 -6.40
C PHE A 370 -4.42 28.40 -6.80
N LEU A 371 -4.79 29.44 -7.57
CA LEU A 371 -3.85 30.50 -7.94
C LEU A 371 -3.28 31.18 -6.69
N GLY A 372 -1.96 31.28 -6.63
CA GLY A 372 -1.25 31.84 -5.47
C GLY A 372 -1.22 30.93 -4.24
N ALA A 373 -1.88 29.77 -4.25
CA ALA A 373 -1.78 28.80 -3.19
C ALA A 373 -0.36 28.20 -3.14
N ARG A 374 0.14 27.97 -1.92
CA ARG A 374 1.46 27.38 -1.67
C ARG A 374 1.34 26.25 -0.65
N PRO A 375 2.14 25.17 -0.79
CA PRO A 375 2.14 24.10 0.19
C PRO A 375 2.61 24.58 1.56
N VAL A 376 1.91 24.19 2.62
CA VAL A 376 2.30 24.45 4.01
C VAL A 376 3.00 23.25 4.64
N ASN A 377 2.83 22.07 4.04
CA ASN A 377 3.48 20.84 4.45
C ASN A 377 3.63 19.90 3.24
N SER A 378 4.51 18.92 3.34
CA SER A 378 4.69 17.89 2.33
C SER A 378 5.35 16.66 2.91
N TRP A 379 5.09 15.50 2.31
CA TRP A 379 5.78 14.25 2.62
C TRP A 379 5.90 13.38 1.38
N ALA A 380 6.69 12.32 1.48
CA ALA A 380 6.85 11.36 0.41
C ALA A 380 6.88 9.92 0.92
N GLY A 381 6.45 9.00 0.06
CA GLY A 381 6.44 7.57 0.32
C GLY A 381 6.64 6.77 -0.96
N GLY A 382 6.76 5.46 -0.83
CA GLY A 382 7.01 4.56 -1.95
C GLY A 382 5.79 3.76 -2.35
N TYR A 383 5.37 3.88 -3.61
CA TYR A 383 4.52 2.86 -4.22
C TYR A 383 5.39 1.65 -4.53
N ASN A 384 4.94 0.47 -4.10
CA ASN A 384 5.57 -0.77 -4.52
C ASN A 384 4.79 -1.39 -5.68
N TYR A 385 5.37 -1.27 -6.87
CA TYR A 385 4.73 -1.57 -8.13
C TYR A 385 4.98 -3.00 -8.57
N SER A 386 3.93 -3.76 -8.85
CA SER A 386 4.00 -4.96 -9.68
C SER A 386 3.96 -4.58 -11.18
N PRO A 387 4.34 -5.51 -12.09
CA PRO A 387 4.37 -5.24 -13.52
C PRO A 387 2.99 -4.91 -14.12
N ASP A 388 1.94 -5.55 -13.63
CA ASP A 388 0.55 -5.42 -14.07
C ASP A 388 -0.32 -4.55 -13.15
N ARG A 389 0.27 -4.04 -12.06
CA ARG A 389 -0.36 -3.26 -10.98
C ARG A 389 -1.41 -4.01 -10.15
N ILE A 390 -1.44 -5.34 -10.25
CA ILE A 390 -2.23 -6.21 -9.36
C ILE A 390 -1.30 -6.74 -8.24
N PRO A 391 -1.76 -6.88 -6.99
CA PRO A 391 -0.88 -7.33 -5.90
C PRO A 391 -0.31 -8.74 -6.09
N PHE A 392 0.70 -9.07 -5.29
CA PHE A 392 1.29 -10.40 -5.18
C PHE A 392 1.04 -10.98 -3.78
N VAL A 393 0.51 -12.21 -3.76
CA VAL A 393 0.44 -13.07 -2.58
C VAL A 393 0.89 -14.47 -2.99
N TYR A 394 2.04 -14.92 -2.50
CA TYR A 394 2.60 -16.24 -2.84
C TYR A 394 3.48 -16.81 -1.73
N LEU A 395 3.55 -18.14 -1.65
CA LEU A 395 4.40 -18.87 -0.72
C LEU A 395 5.50 -19.61 -1.48
N GLU A 396 6.75 -19.28 -1.20
CA GLU A 396 7.92 -19.92 -1.83
C GLU A 396 9.03 -20.14 -0.81
N CYS A 397 9.58 -21.35 -0.75
CA CYS A 397 10.70 -21.70 0.14
C CYS A 397 10.50 -21.35 1.63
N GLY A 398 9.27 -21.42 2.14
CA GLY A 398 8.93 -21.05 3.52
C GLY A 398 8.71 -19.54 3.73
N VAL A 399 8.65 -18.75 2.66
CA VAL A 399 8.39 -17.31 2.69
C VAL A 399 7.05 -16.99 2.04
N LEU A 400 6.11 -16.46 2.80
CA LEU A 400 4.83 -15.94 2.31
C LEU A 400 4.98 -14.44 2.03
N VAL A 401 4.97 -14.04 0.77
CA VAL A 401 5.07 -12.63 0.38
C VAL A 401 3.68 -12.05 0.24
N VAL A 402 3.43 -10.90 0.86
CA VAL A 402 2.17 -10.12 0.77
C VAL A 402 2.52 -8.69 0.39
N ASN A 403 2.52 -8.38 -0.91
CA ASN A 403 3.10 -7.13 -1.40
C ASN A 403 2.58 -6.69 -2.79
N GLY A 404 3.22 -5.70 -3.42
CA GLY A 404 2.98 -5.32 -4.81
C GLY A 404 1.66 -4.58 -5.05
N ALA A 405 1.05 -4.02 -4.00
CA ALA A 405 -0.27 -3.39 -4.10
C ALA A 405 -0.30 -2.10 -4.95
N SER A 406 0.83 -1.67 -5.52
CA SER A 406 0.91 -0.70 -6.62
C SER A 406 0.25 0.65 -6.35
N GLY A 407 0.32 1.10 -5.09
CA GLY A 407 -0.23 2.37 -4.64
C GLY A 407 -1.62 2.33 -4.03
N SER A 408 -2.25 1.16 -3.99
CA SER A 408 -3.60 0.96 -3.45
C SER A 408 -3.62 -0.11 -2.35
N GLY A 409 -2.57 -0.18 -1.54
CA GLY A 409 -2.44 -1.18 -0.47
C GLY A 409 -3.49 -1.08 0.63
N ILE A 410 -3.81 0.14 1.08
CA ILE A 410 -4.82 0.38 2.13
C ILE A 410 -6.17 -0.21 1.72
N MET A 411 -6.67 0.18 0.55
CA MET A 411 -7.96 -0.30 0.04
C MET A 411 -8.00 -1.77 -0.38
N LYS A 412 -6.87 -2.50 -0.28
CA LYS A 412 -6.79 -3.94 -0.58
C LYS A 412 -6.37 -4.77 0.64
N ALA A 413 -6.08 -4.13 1.77
CA ALA A 413 -5.43 -4.77 2.91
C ALA A 413 -6.26 -5.92 3.47
N ASP A 414 -7.58 -5.74 3.58
CA ASP A 414 -8.48 -6.79 4.06
C ASP A 414 -8.45 -8.03 3.17
N ALA A 415 -8.72 -7.84 1.88
CA ALA A 415 -8.77 -8.93 0.92
C ALA A 415 -7.42 -9.64 0.79
N MET A 416 -6.30 -8.89 0.75
CA MET A 416 -4.96 -9.47 0.72
C MET A 416 -4.64 -10.26 1.99
N GLY A 417 -5.05 -9.78 3.17
CA GLY A 417 -4.89 -10.50 4.43
C GLY A 417 -5.61 -11.84 4.45
N ARG A 418 -6.86 -11.88 3.95
CA ARG A 418 -7.65 -13.11 3.81
C ARG A 418 -7.05 -14.10 2.80
N ILE A 419 -6.55 -13.61 1.66
CA ILE A 419 -5.89 -14.45 0.65
C ILE A 419 -4.59 -15.03 1.21
N ALA A 420 -3.81 -14.24 1.94
CA ALA A 420 -2.58 -14.70 2.58
C ALA A 420 -2.86 -15.81 3.62
N ASP A 421 -3.92 -15.65 4.43
CA ASP A 421 -4.37 -16.70 5.36
C ASP A 421 -4.78 -17.98 4.64
N ALA A 422 -5.65 -17.88 3.62
CA ALA A 422 -6.10 -19.04 2.85
C ALA A 422 -4.91 -19.79 2.23
N LEU A 423 -3.94 -19.05 1.66
CA LEU A 423 -2.74 -19.64 1.08
C LEU A 423 -1.84 -20.31 2.13
N TYR A 424 -1.67 -19.70 3.31
CA TYR A 424 -0.92 -20.29 4.43
C TYR A 424 -1.54 -21.61 4.90
N ARG A 425 -2.87 -21.66 5.01
CA ARG A 425 -3.61 -22.86 5.45
C ARG A 425 -3.76 -23.92 4.36
N GLY A 426 -3.31 -23.65 3.13
CA GLY A 426 -3.40 -24.58 2.01
C GLY A 426 -4.80 -24.70 1.41
N GLU A 427 -5.66 -23.70 1.60
CA GLU A 427 -7.00 -23.66 1.03
C GLU A 427 -6.96 -23.33 -0.46
N ALA A 428 -7.83 -23.96 -1.26
CA ALA A 428 -7.91 -23.70 -2.69
C ALA A 428 -8.51 -22.31 -3.01
N GLU A 429 -9.40 -21.82 -2.16
CA GLU A 429 -10.08 -20.54 -2.31
C GLU A 429 -9.99 -19.70 -1.03
N ALA A 430 -9.88 -18.39 -1.20
CA ALA A 430 -10.03 -17.41 -0.13
C ALA A 430 -11.45 -16.84 -0.14
N GLU A 431 -12.10 -16.84 1.01
CA GLU A 431 -13.37 -16.12 1.22
C GLU A 431 -13.11 -14.68 1.64
N LEU A 432 -13.46 -13.75 0.76
CA LEU A 432 -13.39 -12.30 0.98
C LEU A 432 -14.63 -11.83 1.76
N TYR A 433 -14.57 -10.59 2.26
CA TYR A 433 -15.72 -10.00 2.94
C TYR A 433 -16.97 -9.98 2.03
N GLY A 434 -18.15 -10.25 2.62
CA GLY A 434 -19.41 -10.39 1.89
C GLY A 434 -19.57 -11.74 1.17
N GLY A 435 -18.76 -12.76 1.47
CA GLY A 435 -18.91 -14.13 0.98
C GLY A 435 -18.43 -14.35 -0.46
N LYS A 436 -17.80 -13.36 -1.09
CA LYS A 436 -17.17 -13.52 -2.41
C LYS A 436 -15.93 -14.41 -2.29
N LYS A 437 -15.70 -15.28 -3.25
CA LYS A 437 -14.54 -16.18 -3.27
C LYS A 437 -13.61 -15.89 -4.44
N ILE A 438 -12.33 -16.18 -4.24
CA ILE A 438 -11.27 -16.09 -5.25
C ILE A 438 -10.28 -17.25 -5.03
N PRO A 439 -9.74 -17.90 -6.08
CA PRO A 439 -8.67 -18.87 -5.88
C PRO A 439 -7.50 -18.26 -5.11
N SER A 440 -6.99 -18.98 -4.10
CA SER A 440 -5.96 -18.44 -3.19
C SER A 440 -4.63 -18.16 -3.90
N ASN A 441 -4.38 -18.84 -5.02
CA ASN A 441 -3.19 -18.68 -5.86
C ASN A 441 -3.35 -17.67 -7.01
N THR A 442 -4.52 -17.01 -7.17
CA THR A 442 -4.73 -16.01 -8.24
C THR A 442 -3.70 -14.87 -8.19
N LEU A 443 -3.28 -14.46 -6.99
CA LEU A 443 -2.28 -13.42 -6.79
C LEU A 443 -0.84 -13.95 -6.75
N SER A 444 -0.62 -15.23 -7.09
CA SER A 444 0.73 -15.81 -7.11
C SER A 444 1.53 -15.30 -8.32
N ILE A 445 2.80 -15.75 -8.42
CA ILE A 445 3.64 -15.50 -9.59
C ILE A 445 3.39 -16.56 -10.68
N LYS A 446 3.25 -17.83 -10.30
CA LYS A 446 3.24 -18.98 -11.22
C LYS A 446 1.87 -19.25 -11.82
N ASP A 447 0.81 -19.15 -11.01
CA ASP A 447 -0.57 -19.46 -11.39
C ASP A 447 -1.41 -18.20 -11.62
N ARG A 448 -0.73 -17.10 -11.94
CA ARG A 448 -1.33 -15.77 -12.02
C ARG A 448 -2.30 -15.68 -13.21
N ASP A 449 -3.57 -15.46 -12.90
CA ASP A 449 -4.63 -15.21 -13.88
C ASP A 449 -5.36 -13.91 -13.52
N VAL A 450 -4.76 -12.79 -13.90
CA VAL A 450 -5.26 -11.44 -13.61
C VAL A 450 -5.08 -10.54 -14.82
N GLU A 451 -5.93 -9.54 -14.97
CA GLU A 451 -5.74 -8.55 -16.03
C GLU A 451 -4.68 -7.51 -15.65
N VAL A 452 -4.11 -6.86 -16.66
CA VAL A 452 -3.31 -5.65 -16.43
C VAL A 452 -4.24 -4.51 -16.03
N GLU A 453 -3.91 -3.82 -14.95
CA GLU A 453 -4.55 -2.55 -14.60
C GLU A 453 -4.03 -1.45 -15.54
N SER A 454 -4.83 -1.12 -16.54
CA SER A 454 -4.60 0.04 -17.40
C SER A 454 -5.12 1.31 -16.72
N VAL A 455 -4.22 2.27 -16.49
CA VAL A 455 -4.55 3.62 -16.01
C VAL A 455 -4.60 4.58 -17.18
#